data_AF-A0A9E7CUG0-F1
#
_entry.id   AF-A0A9E7CUG0-F1
#
_cell.length_a   1.000
_cell.length_b   1.000
_cell.length_c   1.000
_cell.angle_alpha   90.00
_cell.angle_beta   90.00
_cell.angle_gamma   90.00
#
_symmetry.space_group_name_H-M   'P 1'
#
loop_
_entity.id
_entity.type
_entity.pdbx_description
1 polymer ?
#
loop_
_entity_poly.entity_id
_entity_poly.type
_entity_poly.pdbx_seq_one_letter_code
_entity_poly.pdbx_strand_id
1 'polypeptide(L)'
;MSVLDGETRKVLMWALVALVIWAALAYVMLPRLWTHHEHQPGIKHMPMVTQTKQGIPGDPIDVGLVGTREDILHAMNAAGWLPADPITLKSSLAIVGSVLLRRPDPQAPVSPLYYDGRVEDLAFEKEVGRSADRRDHVRFWKVLDSGKEGAPVWLGSATYDKGVGLSHYTGAVTHHIGANVDAVRDLLIDDLKAAGMVRTVYQVTGLGPTLFGRNGGGDRYYTDGEVTFARLTTNGEKNPDPPTIVASPPGVGVKNAVWSAAASLLGVE
;
A
#
# COMPACT_ATOMS: atom_id res chain seq x y z
N MET A 1 25.57 56.21 -6.33
CA MET A 1 25.28 54.78 -6.08
C MET A 1 25.29 54.59 -4.57
N SER A 2 24.11 54.38 -3.97
CA SER A 2 23.94 54.27 -2.52
C SER A 2 24.75 53.07 -2.00
N VAL A 3 25.78 53.37 -1.21
CA VAL A 3 26.49 52.37 -0.42
C VAL A 3 25.54 51.99 0.69
N LEU A 4 24.90 50.82 0.57
CA LEU A 4 24.09 50.25 1.66
C LEU A 4 24.92 50.32 2.95
N ASP A 5 24.34 50.87 4.01
CA ASP A 5 25.05 50.95 5.28
C ASP A 5 25.38 49.56 5.82
N GLY A 6 26.28 49.50 6.79
CA GLY A 6 26.79 48.24 7.34
C GLY A 6 25.70 47.36 7.94
N GLU A 7 24.59 47.93 8.41
CA GLU A 7 23.46 47.18 8.96
C GLU A 7 22.61 46.57 7.84
N THR A 8 22.28 47.35 6.81
CA THR A 8 21.50 46.89 5.66
C THR A 8 22.22 45.76 4.93
N ARG A 9 23.57 45.84 4.80
CA ARG A 9 24.38 44.76 4.23
C ARG A 9 24.33 43.47 5.07
N LYS A 10 24.36 43.57 6.40
CA LYS A 10 24.24 42.41 7.30
C LYS A 10 22.87 41.77 7.22
N VAL A 11 21.80 42.57 7.20
CA VAL A 11 20.42 42.08 7.06
C VAL A 11 20.25 41.33 5.73
N LEU A 12 20.70 41.91 4.62
CA LEU A 12 20.63 41.26 3.30
C LEU A 12 21.45 39.97 3.24
N MET A 13 22.62 39.93 3.88
CA MET A 13 23.44 38.73 3.98
C MET A 13 22.73 37.62 4.76
N TRP A 14 22.15 37.92 5.93
CA TRP A 14 21.39 36.94 6.71
C TRP A 14 20.13 36.47 5.99
N ALA A 15 19.42 37.36 5.29
CA ALA A 15 18.29 37.00 4.46
C ALA A 15 18.70 36.04 3.32
N LEU A 16 19.85 36.30 2.67
CA LEU A 16 20.39 35.41 1.65
C LEU A 16 20.79 34.04 2.24
N VAL A 17 21.43 34.02 3.41
CA VAL A 17 21.78 32.77 4.11
C VAL A 17 20.51 31.97 4.44
N ALA A 18 19.48 32.62 5.00
CA ALA A 18 18.20 31.98 5.30
C ALA A 18 17.54 31.44 4.02
N LEU A 19 17.57 32.19 2.92
CA LEU A 19 17.04 31.75 1.62
C LEU A 19 17.79 30.54 1.07
N VAL A 20 19.12 30.52 1.16
CA VAL A 20 19.95 29.39 0.71
C VAL A 20 19.69 28.16 1.57
N ILE A 21 19.60 28.32 2.90
CA ILE A 21 19.26 27.23 3.82
C ILE A 21 17.86 26.68 3.49
N TRP A 22 16.87 27.56 3.33
CA TRP A 22 15.52 27.17 2.94
C TRP A 22 15.51 26.42 1.60
N ALA A 23 16.23 26.92 0.60
CA ALA A 23 16.30 26.27 -0.71
C ALA A 23 16.98 24.89 -0.65
N ALA A 24 18.07 24.77 0.11
CA ALA A 24 18.75 23.50 0.33
C ALA A 24 17.86 22.49 1.08
N LEU A 25 17.14 22.96 2.11
CA LEU A 25 16.20 22.11 2.85
C LEU A 25 15.05 21.66 1.95
N ALA A 26 14.35 22.59 1.30
CA ALA A 26 13.12 22.32 0.56
C ALA A 26 13.34 21.55 -0.75
N TYR A 27 14.42 21.84 -1.49
CA TYR A 27 14.61 21.31 -2.86
C TYR A 27 15.74 20.30 -2.99
N VAL A 28 16.58 20.11 -1.96
CA VAL A 28 17.70 19.16 -2.01
C VAL A 28 17.58 18.08 -0.95
N MET A 29 17.36 18.46 0.32
CA MET A 29 17.26 17.52 1.44
C MET A 29 15.88 16.86 1.48
N LEU A 30 14.78 17.63 1.51
CA LEU A 30 13.43 17.08 1.64
C LEU A 30 13.14 16.01 0.59
N PRO A 31 13.34 16.24 -0.72
CA PRO A 31 13.01 15.24 -1.74
C PRO A 31 13.79 13.93 -1.60
N ARG A 32 15.04 14.00 -1.13
CA ARG A 32 15.89 12.82 -0.89
C ARG A 32 15.52 12.04 0.37
N LEU A 33 14.97 12.73 1.37
CA LEU A 33 14.51 12.09 2.61
C LEU A 33 13.06 11.58 2.49
N TRP A 34 12.31 12.09 1.51
CA TRP A 34 10.87 11.81 1.37
C TRP A 34 10.55 10.56 0.56
N THR A 35 11.42 10.20 -0.39
CA THR A 35 11.19 9.08 -1.32
C THR A 35 12.30 8.05 -1.23
N HIS A 36 11.93 6.78 -1.16
CA HIS A 36 12.87 5.68 -1.04
C HIS A 36 12.30 4.44 -1.73
N HIS A 37 13.09 3.84 -2.62
CA HIS A 37 12.68 2.70 -3.45
C HIS A 37 13.86 1.73 -3.64
N GLU A 38 14.83 1.74 -2.73
CA GLU A 38 16.11 1.05 -2.89
C GLU A 38 15.91 -0.46 -3.01
N HIS A 39 14.83 -0.98 -2.42
CA HIS A 39 14.46 -2.39 -2.47
C HIS A 39 13.61 -2.76 -3.69
N GLN A 40 12.87 -1.80 -4.26
CA GLN A 40 12.12 -1.98 -5.50
C GLN A 40 12.23 -0.77 -6.44
N PRO A 41 13.38 -0.58 -7.12
CA PRO A 41 13.56 0.58 -8.00
C PRO A 41 12.62 0.55 -9.21
N GLY A 42 12.15 -0.63 -9.62
CA GLY A 42 11.27 -0.83 -10.77
C GLY A 42 9.87 -0.23 -10.61
N ILE A 43 9.41 0.03 -9.37
CA ILE A 43 8.08 0.60 -9.11
C ILE A 43 8.09 2.12 -8.91
N LYS A 44 9.26 2.77 -8.98
CA LYS A 44 9.46 4.20 -8.65
C LYS A 44 8.52 5.15 -9.40
N HIS A 45 8.12 4.81 -10.61
CA HIS A 45 7.27 5.64 -11.48
C HIS A 45 5.84 5.11 -11.61
N MET A 46 5.50 4.07 -10.85
CA MET A 46 4.17 3.50 -10.87
C MET A 46 3.24 4.30 -9.95
N PRO A 47 1.94 4.43 -10.28
CA PRO A 47 0.98 5.07 -9.39
C PRO A 47 0.84 4.27 -8.09
N MET A 48 0.68 4.95 -6.96
CA MET A 48 0.47 4.30 -5.64
C MET A 48 -0.99 4.43 -5.19
N VAL A 49 -1.90 4.53 -6.15
CA VAL A 49 -3.33 4.62 -5.94
C VAL A 49 -4.04 3.88 -7.07
N THR A 50 -5.09 3.14 -6.73
CA THR A 50 -5.97 2.51 -7.71
C THR A 50 -6.93 3.54 -8.32
N GLN A 51 -7.73 3.14 -9.31
CA GLN A 51 -8.73 4.00 -9.93
C GLN A 51 -10.04 3.25 -10.15
N THR A 52 -11.16 3.96 -10.11
CA THR A 52 -12.43 3.40 -10.62
C THR A 52 -12.41 3.36 -12.15
N LYS A 53 -13.41 2.70 -12.75
CA LYS A 53 -13.60 2.69 -14.21
C LYS A 53 -13.72 4.10 -14.83
N GLN A 54 -14.19 5.08 -14.04
CA GLN A 54 -14.33 6.48 -14.44
C GLN A 54 -13.06 7.31 -14.21
N GLY A 55 -11.97 6.70 -13.73
CA GLY A 55 -10.71 7.38 -13.43
C GLY A 55 -10.70 8.14 -12.10
N ILE A 56 -11.66 7.90 -11.22
CA ILE A 56 -11.66 8.50 -9.88
C ILE A 56 -10.60 7.78 -9.04
N PRO A 57 -9.70 8.49 -8.32
CA PRO A 57 -8.76 7.87 -7.40
C PRO A 57 -9.46 6.94 -6.42
N GLY A 58 -9.02 5.69 -6.38
CA GLY A 58 -9.53 4.61 -5.55
C GLY A 58 -8.79 4.50 -4.22
N ASP A 59 -8.65 3.27 -3.75
CA ASP A 59 -7.89 2.93 -2.55
C ASP A 59 -6.36 3.04 -2.80
N PRO A 60 -5.56 3.38 -1.77
CA PRO A 60 -4.11 3.47 -1.87
C PRO A 60 -3.45 2.10 -2.06
N ILE A 61 -2.29 2.07 -2.70
CA ILE A 61 -1.38 0.92 -2.65
C ILE A 61 -0.56 1.03 -1.37
N ASP A 62 -0.66 0.05 -0.50
CA ASP A 62 -0.10 0.05 0.85
C ASP A 62 0.64 -1.26 1.21
N VAL A 63 0.46 -2.33 0.43
CA VAL A 63 1.17 -3.60 0.62
C VAL A 63 1.83 -4.07 -0.67
N GLY A 64 2.96 -4.77 -0.54
CA GLY A 64 3.65 -5.40 -1.67
C GLY A 64 4.10 -6.81 -1.34
N LEU A 65 4.08 -7.71 -2.32
CA LEU A 65 4.57 -9.09 -2.18
C LEU A 65 5.62 -9.39 -3.25
N VAL A 66 6.67 -10.11 -2.84
CA VAL A 66 7.69 -10.63 -3.76
C VAL A 66 7.66 -12.15 -3.73
N GLY A 67 7.29 -12.76 -4.85
CA GLY A 67 7.09 -14.20 -4.97
C GLY A 67 6.31 -14.59 -6.23
N THR A 68 6.31 -15.89 -6.54
CA THR A 68 5.45 -16.42 -7.60
C THR A 68 3.98 -16.33 -7.22
N ARG A 69 3.09 -16.55 -8.19
CA ARG A 69 1.65 -16.59 -7.92
C ARG A 69 1.32 -17.71 -6.92
N GLU A 70 2.00 -18.84 -7.06
CA GLU A 70 1.88 -20.03 -6.22
C GLU A 70 2.35 -19.72 -4.79
N ASP A 71 3.46 -18.98 -4.63
CA ASP A 71 3.96 -18.55 -3.32
C ASP A 71 2.92 -17.69 -2.59
N ILE A 72 2.28 -16.75 -3.30
CA ILE A 72 1.21 -15.91 -2.72
C ILE A 72 0.02 -16.77 -2.29
N LEU A 73 -0.44 -17.67 -3.16
CA LEU A 73 -1.57 -18.54 -2.84
C LEU A 73 -1.30 -19.40 -1.60
N HIS A 74 -0.11 -19.99 -1.50
CA HIS A 74 0.30 -20.75 -0.31
C HIS A 74 0.38 -19.87 0.92
N ALA A 75 0.99 -18.69 0.79
CA ALA A 75 1.20 -17.78 1.92
C ALA A 75 -0.12 -17.26 2.49
N MET A 76 -1.03 -16.80 1.62
CA MET A 76 -2.34 -16.29 2.00
C MET A 76 -3.19 -17.39 2.65
N ASN A 77 -3.22 -18.59 2.07
CA ASN A 77 -3.95 -19.73 2.64
C ASN A 77 -3.41 -20.14 4.02
N ALA A 78 -2.08 -20.19 4.18
CA ALA A 78 -1.45 -20.51 5.47
C ALA A 78 -1.71 -19.43 6.54
N ALA A 79 -1.89 -18.17 6.12
CA ALA A 79 -2.23 -17.02 6.95
C ALA A 79 -3.74 -16.89 7.25
N GLY A 80 -4.57 -17.79 6.71
CA GLY A 80 -6.03 -17.78 6.91
C GLY A 80 -6.78 -16.75 6.07
N TRP A 81 -6.15 -16.23 5.01
CA TRP A 81 -6.78 -15.35 4.04
C TRP A 81 -7.34 -16.18 2.87
N LEU A 82 -8.65 -16.09 2.66
CA LEU A 82 -9.38 -16.90 1.69
C LEU A 82 -9.59 -16.14 0.38
N PRO A 83 -9.60 -16.79 -0.78
CA PRO A 83 -9.91 -16.14 -2.05
C PRO A 83 -11.29 -15.44 -2.06
N ALA A 84 -11.33 -14.16 -2.43
CA ALA A 84 -12.56 -13.34 -2.40
C ALA A 84 -13.44 -13.44 -3.67
N ASP A 85 -12.91 -13.98 -4.78
CA ASP A 85 -13.62 -14.08 -6.07
C ASP A 85 -13.43 -15.48 -6.70
N PRO A 86 -14.44 -16.03 -7.40
CA PRO A 86 -14.30 -17.20 -8.28
C PRO A 86 -13.08 -17.18 -9.23
N ILE A 87 -12.55 -16.01 -9.66
CA ILE A 87 -11.33 -15.92 -10.48
C ILE A 87 -10.10 -16.42 -9.71
N THR A 88 -9.97 -16.01 -8.44
CA THR A 88 -8.92 -16.48 -7.54
C THR A 88 -9.19 -17.95 -7.16
N LEU A 89 -10.43 -18.32 -6.83
CA LEU A 89 -10.81 -19.70 -6.50
C LEU A 89 -10.52 -20.69 -7.64
N LYS A 90 -10.80 -20.35 -8.91
CA LYS A 90 -10.48 -21.19 -10.09
C LYS A 90 -8.98 -21.49 -10.20
N SER A 91 -8.13 -20.61 -9.67
CA SER A 91 -6.68 -20.79 -9.66
C SER A 91 -6.21 -21.52 -8.39
N SER A 92 -6.85 -21.29 -7.24
CA SER A 92 -6.61 -22.01 -5.99
C SER A 92 -7.04 -23.49 -6.05
N LEU A 93 -8.09 -23.80 -6.83
CA LEU A 93 -8.56 -25.17 -7.13
C LEU A 93 -7.63 -25.96 -8.08
N ALA A 94 -6.48 -25.40 -8.47
CA ALA A 94 -5.41 -26.19 -9.08
C ALA A 94 -4.50 -26.87 -8.04
N ILE A 95 -4.63 -26.52 -6.76
CA ILE A 95 -3.98 -27.22 -5.63
C ILE A 95 -4.93 -28.27 -5.00
N VAL A 96 -6.25 -28.16 -5.22
CA VAL A 96 -7.26 -29.22 -4.98
C VAL A 96 -8.24 -29.22 -6.14
N GLY A 97 -8.20 -30.28 -6.95
CA GLY A 97 -8.73 -30.32 -8.30
C GLY A 97 -10.15 -29.75 -8.53
N SER A 98 -10.25 -29.11 -9.70
CA SER A 98 -11.37 -29.08 -10.65
C SER A 98 -12.08 -27.73 -10.88
N VAL A 99 -12.23 -27.42 -12.19
CA VAL A 99 -13.27 -26.61 -12.87
C VAL A 99 -13.05 -25.09 -13.11
N LEU A 100 -12.63 -24.82 -14.37
CA LEU A 100 -13.22 -23.98 -15.44
C LEU A 100 -13.72 -22.52 -15.25
N LEU A 101 -13.39 -21.74 -16.29
CA LEU A 101 -14.05 -20.58 -16.93
C LEU A 101 -13.86 -19.17 -16.35
N ARG A 102 -12.97 -18.40 -16.99
CA ARG A 102 -12.92 -16.93 -16.93
C ARG A 102 -14.26 -16.32 -17.36
N ARG A 103 -14.92 -15.61 -16.45
CA ARG A 103 -15.90 -14.57 -16.78
C ARG A 103 -15.74 -13.43 -15.76
N PRO A 104 -15.58 -12.17 -16.21
CA PRO A 104 -15.85 -11.02 -15.35
C PRO A 104 -17.28 -11.15 -14.85
N ASP A 105 -17.51 -11.11 -13.54
CA ASP A 105 -18.84 -11.17 -12.98
C ASP A 105 -19.60 -9.88 -13.34
N PRO A 106 -20.60 -9.92 -14.23
CA PRO A 106 -21.40 -8.74 -14.58
C PRO A 106 -22.40 -8.37 -13.47
N GLN A 107 -22.51 -9.21 -12.43
CA GLN A 107 -23.45 -9.13 -11.32
C GLN A 107 -22.75 -8.94 -9.96
N ALA A 108 -21.41 -8.83 -9.92
CA ALA A 108 -20.72 -8.48 -8.69
C ALA A 108 -21.26 -7.12 -8.24
N PRO A 109 -21.92 -7.02 -7.06
CA PRO A 109 -22.69 -5.84 -6.67
C PRO A 109 -21.81 -4.61 -6.37
N VAL A 110 -20.49 -4.70 -6.59
CA VAL A 110 -19.50 -3.71 -6.18
C VAL A 110 -18.52 -3.40 -7.30
N SER A 111 -18.16 -2.12 -7.39
CA SER A 111 -17.36 -1.59 -8.49
C SER A 111 -15.92 -2.12 -8.41
N PRO A 112 -15.36 -2.67 -9.50
CA PRO A 112 -13.96 -3.10 -9.52
C PRO A 112 -13.02 -1.89 -9.43
N LEU A 113 -11.88 -2.11 -8.76
CA LEU A 113 -10.75 -1.18 -8.76
C LEU A 113 -9.76 -1.57 -9.85
N TYR A 114 -9.17 -0.56 -10.47
CA TYR A 114 -8.23 -0.71 -11.57
C TYR A 114 -6.86 -0.21 -11.13
N TYR A 115 -5.83 -0.94 -11.53
CA TYR A 115 -4.45 -0.51 -11.42
C TYR A 115 -3.83 -0.59 -12.81
N ASP A 116 -3.31 0.53 -13.31
CA ASP A 116 -2.78 0.65 -14.68
C ASP A 116 -3.77 0.12 -15.75
N GLY A 117 -5.05 0.49 -15.61
CA GLY A 117 -6.12 0.08 -16.52
C GLY A 117 -6.54 -1.39 -16.42
N ARG A 118 -5.99 -2.16 -15.49
CA ARG A 118 -6.30 -3.59 -15.27
C ARG A 118 -7.04 -3.83 -13.96
N VAL A 119 -7.99 -4.76 -13.98
CA VAL A 119 -8.56 -5.33 -12.74
C VAL A 119 -7.53 -6.18 -12.01
N GLU A 120 -7.80 -6.49 -10.73
CA GLU A 120 -6.92 -7.30 -9.91
C GLU A 120 -6.62 -8.69 -10.51
N ASP A 121 -5.41 -9.18 -10.23
CA ASP A 121 -4.97 -10.53 -10.60
C ASP A 121 -5.33 -11.57 -9.52
N LEU A 122 -5.33 -11.15 -8.26
CA LEU A 122 -5.70 -11.94 -7.09
C LEU A 122 -6.46 -11.06 -6.08
N ALA A 123 -7.40 -11.66 -5.35
CA ALA A 123 -8.13 -11.01 -4.28
C ALA A 123 -8.37 -11.99 -3.13
N PHE A 124 -8.19 -11.53 -1.89
CA PHE A 124 -8.37 -12.32 -0.69
C PHE A 124 -9.14 -11.56 0.38
N GLU A 125 -9.87 -12.29 1.19
CA GLU A 125 -10.64 -11.79 2.32
C GLU A 125 -10.36 -12.60 3.58
N LYS A 126 -10.46 -11.94 4.73
CA LYS A 126 -10.41 -12.57 6.05
C LYS A 126 -11.60 -12.09 6.87
N GLU A 127 -12.39 -13.04 7.38
CA GLU A 127 -13.60 -12.75 8.15
C GLU A 127 -13.26 -12.06 9.47
N VAL A 128 -14.00 -10.99 9.80
CA VAL A 128 -13.85 -10.27 11.07
C VAL A 128 -15.08 -10.52 11.94
N GLY A 129 -14.91 -11.36 12.96
CA GLY A 129 -15.98 -11.68 13.91
C GLY A 129 -16.98 -12.71 13.37
N ARG A 130 -18.28 -12.47 13.59
CA ARG A 130 -19.38 -13.42 13.24
C ARG A 130 -20.30 -12.91 12.12
N SER A 131 -19.98 -11.77 11.52
CA SER A 131 -20.88 -11.08 10.58
C SER A 131 -20.26 -11.03 9.19
N ALA A 132 -21.03 -11.39 8.17
CA ALA A 132 -20.59 -11.44 6.78
C ALA A 132 -20.42 -10.05 6.12
N ASP A 133 -20.78 -8.97 6.83
CA ASP A 133 -20.72 -7.58 6.35
C ASP A 133 -19.39 -6.89 6.65
N ARG A 134 -18.48 -7.57 7.37
CA ARG A 134 -17.20 -7.02 7.83
C ARG A 134 -16.07 -7.98 7.53
N ARG A 135 -15.12 -7.51 6.73
CA ARG A 135 -13.99 -8.33 6.27
C ARG A 135 -12.80 -7.46 5.99
N ASP A 136 -11.63 -7.96 6.35
CA ASP A 136 -10.38 -7.44 5.83
C ASP A 136 -10.22 -7.97 4.41
N HIS A 137 -9.91 -7.08 3.47
CA HIS A 137 -9.85 -7.42 2.05
C HIS A 137 -8.58 -6.86 1.42
N VAL A 138 -7.92 -7.66 0.58
CA VAL A 138 -6.74 -7.24 -0.16
C VAL A 138 -6.83 -7.68 -1.62
N ARG A 139 -6.52 -6.74 -2.51
CA ARG A 139 -6.38 -6.98 -3.96
C ARG A 139 -4.92 -6.90 -4.34
N PHE A 140 -4.47 -7.73 -5.27
CA PHE A 140 -3.10 -7.71 -5.80
C PHE A 140 -3.05 -7.64 -7.32
N TRP A 141 -2.07 -6.90 -7.82
CA TRP A 141 -1.71 -6.79 -9.21
C TRP A 141 -0.25 -7.17 -9.39
N LYS A 142 0.04 -8.04 -10.35
CA LYS A 142 1.44 -8.34 -10.71
C LYS A 142 1.97 -7.20 -11.56
N VAL A 143 2.97 -6.47 -11.05
CA VAL A 143 3.50 -5.26 -11.70
C VAL A 143 4.87 -5.45 -12.33
N LEU A 144 5.66 -6.43 -11.86
CA LEU A 144 6.95 -6.77 -12.45
C LEU A 144 7.10 -8.29 -12.54
N ASP A 145 7.65 -8.78 -13.66
CA ASP A 145 8.03 -10.18 -13.79
C ASP A 145 9.25 -10.54 -12.93
N SER A 146 10.11 -9.56 -12.66
CA SER A 146 11.29 -9.72 -11.81
C SER A 146 11.66 -8.40 -11.14
N GLY A 147 11.64 -8.37 -9.81
CA GLY A 147 12.13 -7.27 -8.98
C GLY A 147 13.62 -7.39 -8.68
N LYS A 148 14.09 -6.60 -7.70
CA LYS A 148 15.50 -6.61 -7.27
C LYS A 148 15.96 -7.99 -6.78
N GLU A 149 15.04 -8.77 -6.22
CA GLU A 149 15.27 -10.09 -5.64
C GLU A 149 15.17 -11.23 -6.67
N GLY A 150 15.00 -10.91 -7.95
CA GLY A 150 14.92 -11.90 -9.04
C GLY A 150 13.58 -12.65 -9.11
N ALA A 151 12.55 -12.19 -8.40
CA ALA A 151 11.22 -12.81 -8.35
C ALA A 151 10.11 -11.79 -8.72
N PRO A 152 8.91 -12.25 -9.14
CA PRO A 152 7.82 -11.37 -9.48
C PRO A 152 7.42 -10.44 -8.33
N VAL A 153 7.03 -9.22 -8.67
CA VAL A 153 6.61 -8.18 -7.71
C VAL A 153 5.14 -7.89 -7.90
N TRP A 154 4.43 -7.83 -6.78
CA TRP A 154 3.01 -7.58 -6.70
C TRP A 154 2.77 -6.35 -5.83
N LEU A 155 1.92 -5.46 -6.30
CA LEU A 155 1.38 -4.35 -5.50
C LEU A 155 -0.03 -4.68 -5.10
N GLY A 156 -0.41 -4.30 -3.88
CA GLY A 156 -1.72 -4.54 -3.35
C GLY A 156 -2.30 -3.35 -2.60
N SER A 157 -3.61 -3.42 -2.46
CA SER A 157 -4.41 -2.46 -1.71
C SER A 157 -5.19 -3.23 -0.67
N ALA A 158 -4.83 -3.04 0.60
CA ALA A 158 -5.43 -3.68 1.76
C ALA A 158 -6.38 -2.72 2.47
N THR A 159 -7.65 -3.12 2.63
CA THR A 159 -8.69 -2.26 3.20
C THR A 159 -9.67 -3.08 4.02
N TYR A 160 -10.24 -2.45 5.05
CA TYR A 160 -11.27 -3.07 5.88
C TYR A 160 -12.64 -2.71 5.30
N ASP A 161 -13.37 -3.67 4.76
CA ASP A 161 -14.74 -3.49 4.31
C ASP A 161 -15.65 -3.44 5.55
N LYS A 162 -16.25 -2.27 5.81
CA LYS A 162 -17.17 -2.05 6.93
C LYS A 162 -18.64 -2.20 6.54
N GLY A 163 -18.93 -2.54 5.28
CA GLY A 163 -20.27 -2.79 4.79
C GLY A 163 -20.55 -2.24 3.39
N VAL A 164 -21.71 -2.60 2.84
CA VAL A 164 -22.17 -2.16 1.52
C VAL A 164 -23.04 -0.90 1.65
N GLY A 165 -22.84 0.07 0.76
CA GLY A 165 -23.64 1.29 0.70
C GLY A 165 -23.59 1.95 -0.67
N LEU A 166 -24.03 3.21 -0.75
CA LEU A 166 -24.00 3.99 -1.98
C LEU A 166 -22.77 4.89 -2.01
N SER A 167 -22.06 4.90 -3.14
CA SER A 167 -20.95 5.82 -3.40
C SER A 167 -21.41 7.27 -3.24
N HIS A 168 -20.63 8.05 -2.50
CA HIS A 168 -20.85 9.49 -2.33
C HIS A 168 -20.63 10.30 -3.61
N TYR A 169 -20.01 9.71 -4.64
CA TYR A 169 -19.72 10.38 -5.90
C TYR A 169 -20.67 9.98 -7.02
N THR A 170 -21.05 8.70 -7.09
CA THR A 170 -21.81 8.17 -8.23
C THR A 170 -23.20 7.68 -7.86
N GLY A 171 -23.49 7.48 -6.57
CA GLY A 171 -24.71 6.81 -6.12
C GLY A 171 -24.78 5.32 -6.47
N ALA A 172 -23.72 4.74 -7.04
CA ALA A 172 -23.64 3.30 -7.32
C ALA A 172 -23.41 2.52 -6.02
N VAL A 173 -23.85 1.27 -5.97
CA VAL A 173 -23.57 0.37 -4.85
C VAL A 173 -22.06 0.09 -4.79
N THR A 174 -21.46 0.28 -3.61
CA THR A 174 -20.02 0.12 -3.36
C THR A 174 -19.79 -0.43 -1.96
N HIS A 175 -18.61 -1.04 -1.75
CA HIS A 175 -18.10 -1.27 -0.41
C HIS A 175 -17.62 0.02 0.21
N HIS A 176 -17.90 0.17 1.50
CA HIS A 176 -17.36 1.23 2.31
C HIS A 176 -16.16 0.72 3.09
N ILE A 177 -15.10 1.52 3.17
CA ILE A 177 -13.87 1.12 3.86
C ILE A 177 -13.71 1.77 5.23
N GLY A 178 -13.00 1.10 6.14
CA GLY A 178 -12.43 1.68 7.35
C GLY A 178 -11.39 2.75 7.01
N ALA A 179 -11.24 3.76 7.86
CA ALA A 179 -10.35 4.88 7.59
C ALA A 179 -8.86 4.54 7.78
N ASN A 180 -8.54 3.62 8.70
CA ASN A 180 -7.17 3.18 8.93
C ASN A 180 -6.82 2.04 7.95
N VAL A 181 -6.23 2.37 6.79
CA VAL A 181 -5.79 1.34 5.84
C VAL A 181 -4.52 0.63 6.32
N ASP A 182 -3.66 1.34 7.05
CA ASP A 182 -2.42 0.80 7.62
C ASP A 182 -2.70 -0.36 8.59
N ALA A 183 -3.81 -0.31 9.33
CA ALA A 183 -4.21 -1.40 10.22
C ALA A 183 -4.41 -2.74 9.49
N VAL A 184 -4.95 -2.71 8.26
CA VAL A 184 -5.19 -3.92 7.46
C VAL A 184 -3.91 -4.40 6.80
N ARG A 185 -3.09 -3.46 6.31
CA ARG A 185 -1.73 -3.74 5.83
C ARG A 185 -0.92 -4.45 6.91
N ASP A 186 -0.90 -3.91 8.13
CA ASP A 186 -0.09 -4.42 9.23
C ASP A 186 -0.61 -5.78 9.70
N LEU A 187 -1.93 -5.95 9.80
CA LEU A 187 -2.57 -7.25 10.07
C LEU A 187 -2.17 -8.32 9.04
N LEU A 188 -2.27 -8.00 7.74
CA LEU A 188 -1.90 -8.91 6.66
C LEU A 188 -0.43 -9.32 6.77
N ILE A 189 0.47 -8.36 6.97
CA ILE A 189 1.90 -8.62 7.10
C ILE A 189 2.18 -9.50 8.32
N ASP A 190 1.56 -9.21 9.46
CA ASP A 190 1.76 -9.98 10.69
C ASP A 190 1.18 -11.39 10.60
N ASP A 191 0.04 -11.58 9.96
CA ASP A 191 -0.51 -12.91 9.67
C ASP A 191 0.45 -13.74 8.81
N LEU A 192 1.02 -13.14 7.76
CA LEU A 192 1.99 -13.81 6.89
C LEU A 192 3.27 -14.19 7.67
N LYS A 193 3.76 -13.32 8.56
CA LYS A 193 4.89 -13.63 9.45
C LYS A 193 4.55 -14.78 10.40
N ALA A 194 3.38 -14.73 11.06
CA ALA A 194 2.92 -15.74 12.00
C ALA A 194 2.73 -17.10 11.34
N ALA A 195 2.32 -17.12 10.07
CA ALA A 195 2.24 -18.34 9.26
C ALA A 195 3.61 -18.94 8.89
N GLY A 196 4.71 -18.21 9.12
CA GLY A 196 6.06 -18.58 8.70
C GLY A 196 6.28 -18.41 7.19
N MET A 197 5.50 -17.56 6.53
CA MET A 197 5.49 -17.45 5.06
C MET A 197 6.33 -16.29 4.52
N VAL A 198 7.09 -15.63 5.39
CA VAL A 198 7.87 -14.43 5.08
C VAL A 198 9.35 -14.67 5.38
N ARG A 199 10.21 -14.31 4.43
CA ARG A 199 11.68 -14.30 4.60
C ARG A 199 12.20 -12.93 5.01
N THR A 200 11.66 -11.88 4.41
CA THR A 200 12.16 -10.51 4.60
C THR A 200 11.00 -9.53 4.53
N VAL A 201 11.03 -8.51 5.39
CA VAL A 201 10.11 -7.37 5.35
C VAL A 201 10.90 -6.09 5.21
N TYR A 202 10.43 -5.19 4.36
CA TYR A 202 10.99 -3.85 4.18
C TYR A 202 9.89 -2.88 3.73
N GLN A 203 10.17 -1.59 3.76
CA GLN A 203 9.27 -0.56 3.25
C GLN A 203 9.88 0.12 2.02
N VAL A 204 8.99 0.65 1.19
CA VAL A 204 9.29 1.59 0.10
C VAL A 204 8.20 2.65 0.05
N THR A 205 8.52 3.79 -0.55
CA THR A 205 7.57 4.90 -0.67
C THR A 205 6.33 4.52 -1.47
N GLY A 206 5.17 4.70 -0.83
CA GLY A 206 3.85 4.58 -1.44
C GLY A 206 3.30 5.94 -1.86
N LEU A 207 2.02 6.17 -1.56
CA LEU A 207 1.31 7.41 -1.85
C LEU A 207 1.91 8.64 -1.13
N GLY A 208 2.62 8.40 -0.03
CA GLY A 208 3.06 9.44 0.89
C GLY A 208 2.02 9.73 1.98
N PRO A 209 2.46 10.32 3.10
CA PRO A 209 1.61 10.46 4.29
C PRO A 209 0.32 11.23 3.97
N THR A 210 -0.82 10.65 4.36
CA THR A 210 -2.16 11.16 3.99
C THR A 210 -3.09 11.14 5.20
N LEU A 211 -3.69 12.29 5.57
CA LEU A 211 -4.66 12.38 6.70
C LEU A 211 -6.12 12.49 6.25
N PHE A 212 -6.35 13.04 5.06
CA PHE A 212 -7.69 13.37 4.56
C PHE A 212 -7.91 12.75 3.18
N GLY A 213 -7.41 11.53 3.00
CA GLY A 213 -7.57 10.76 1.77
C GLY A 213 -9.05 10.44 1.53
N ARG A 214 -9.42 10.30 0.26
CA ARG A 214 -10.73 9.77 -0.13
C ARG A 214 -10.59 8.77 -1.25
N ASN A 215 -11.29 7.65 -1.13
CA ASN A 215 -11.31 6.63 -2.17
C ASN A 215 -12.37 6.90 -3.24
N GLY A 216 -12.51 5.96 -4.19
CA GLY A 216 -13.42 6.06 -5.33
C GLY A 216 -14.91 6.03 -4.95
N GLY A 217 -15.25 5.54 -3.75
CA GLY A 217 -16.57 5.62 -3.15
C GLY A 217 -16.81 6.92 -2.36
N GLY A 218 -15.75 7.67 -2.06
CA GLY A 218 -15.75 8.88 -1.26
C GLY A 218 -15.55 8.68 0.23
N ASP A 219 -15.26 7.45 0.67
CA ASP A 219 -14.87 7.15 2.05
C ASP A 219 -13.54 7.78 2.39
N ARG A 220 -13.41 8.23 3.64
CA ARG A 220 -12.17 8.80 4.14
C ARG A 220 -11.18 7.70 4.50
N TYR A 221 -9.90 7.94 4.23
CA TYR A 221 -8.81 7.14 4.75
C TYR A 221 -7.61 7.99 5.19
N TYR A 222 -6.76 7.41 6.02
CA TYR A 222 -5.45 7.91 6.39
C TYR A 222 -4.40 6.80 6.34
N THR A 223 -3.16 7.18 6.05
CA THR A 223 -2.01 6.27 5.95
C THR A 223 -0.71 7.03 6.25
N ASP A 224 0.28 6.33 6.80
CA ASP A 224 1.69 6.75 6.87
C ASP A 224 2.33 6.96 5.50
N GLY A 225 1.69 6.44 4.44
CA GLY A 225 2.09 6.63 3.06
C GLY A 225 3.15 5.67 2.55
N GLU A 226 3.45 4.62 3.30
CA GLU A 226 4.45 3.62 2.95
C GLU A 226 3.81 2.33 2.44
N VAL A 227 4.51 1.65 1.54
CA VAL A 227 4.18 0.29 1.11
C VAL A 227 5.04 -0.68 1.89
N THR A 228 4.41 -1.54 2.70
CA THR A 228 5.12 -2.61 3.40
C THR A 228 5.22 -3.83 2.50
N PHE A 229 6.45 -4.23 2.19
CA PHE A 229 6.75 -5.39 1.36
C PHE A 229 7.07 -6.61 2.20
N ALA A 230 6.50 -7.76 1.81
CA ALA A 230 6.92 -9.07 2.30
C ALA A 230 7.50 -9.92 1.14
N ARG A 231 8.76 -10.33 1.29
CA ARG A 231 9.34 -11.37 0.45
C ARG A 231 8.90 -12.72 0.98
N LEU A 232 8.16 -13.47 0.17
CA LEU A 232 7.57 -14.73 0.56
C LEU A 232 8.60 -15.87 0.55
N THR A 233 8.26 -16.94 1.27
CA THR A 233 8.93 -18.22 1.09
C THR A 233 8.50 -18.88 -0.21
N THR A 234 9.32 -19.81 -0.69
CA THR A 234 9.08 -20.50 -1.97
C THR A 234 8.35 -21.81 -1.74
N ASN A 235 7.42 -22.16 -2.64
CA ASN A 235 6.75 -23.46 -2.69
C ASN A 235 6.03 -23.87 -1.39
N GLY A 236 5.52 -22.89 -0.62
CA GLY A 236 4.81 -23.19 0.63
C GLY A 236 5.69 -23.66 1.79
N GLU A 237 7.02 -23.64 1.63
CA GLU A 237 7.93 -24.01 2.71
C GLU A 237 7.93 -22.93 3.80
N LYS A 238 7.69 -23.32 5.05
CA LYS A 238 7.74 -22.37 6.16
C LYS A 238 9.17 -21.95 6.44
N ASN A 239 9.37 -20.66 6.70
CA ASN A 239 10.60 -20.12 7.24
C ASN A 239 10.77 -20.61 8.68
N PRO A 240 11.83 -21.37 9.00
CA PRO A 240 12.07 -21.84 10.36
C PRO A 240 12.50 -20.71 11.32
N ASP A 241 13.02 -19.61 10.77
CA ASP A 241 13.54 -18.47 11.51
C ASP A 241 12.59 -17.26 11.42
N PRO A 242 12.66 -16.31 12.38
CA PRO A 242 11.97 -15.04 12.25
C PRO A 242 12.38 -14.30 10.95
N PRO A 243 11.44 -13.61 10.29
CA PRO A 243 11.74 -12.87 9.07
C PRO A 243 12.75 -11.75 9.34
N THR A 244 13.67 -11.55 8.40
CA THR A 244 14.60 -10.41 8.47
C THR A 244 13.84 -9.11 8.25
N ILE A 245 13.90 -8.19 9.21
CA ILE A 245 13.30 -6.85 9.06
C ILE A 245 14.40 -5.89 8.61
N VAL A 246 14.27 -5.34 7.40
CA VAL A 246 15.18 -4.32 6.88
C VAL A 246 14.66 -2.95 7.29
N ALA A 247 15.45 -2.23 8.08
CA ALA A 247 15.11 -0.89 8.51
C ALA A 247 15.09 0.08 7.31
N SER A 248 14.08 0.97 7.28
CA SER A 248 14.05 2.08 6.34
C SER A 248 15.27 3.00 6.54
N PRO A 249 15.69 3.76 5.51
CA PRO A 249 16.76 4.74 5.65
C PRO A 249 16.50 5.69 6.83
N PRO A 250 17.52 6.13 7.60
CA PRO A 250 17.33 6.94 8.81
C PRO A 250 16.46 8.20 8.60
N GLY A 251 16.58 8.82 7.42
CA GLY A 251 15.76 9.96 7.03
C GLY A 251 14.25 9.68 6.98
N VAL A 252 13.87 8.49 6.53
CA VAL A 252 12.48 8.01 6.50
C VAL A 252 11.99 7.71 7.91
N GLY A 253 12.84 7.12 8.76
CA GLY A 253 12.50 6.87 10.17
C GLY A 253 12.14 8.15 10.93
N VAL A 254 12.91 9.24 10.74
CA VAL A 254 12.60 10.55 11.32
C VAL A 254 11.29 11.11 10.78
N LYS A 255 11.05 11.00 9.46
CA LYS A 255 9.78 11.42 8.83
C LYS A 255 8.59 10.69 9.46
N ASN A 256 8.67 9.36 9.58
CA ASN A 256 7.58 8.53 10.10
C ASN A 256 7.29 8.85 11.58
N ALA A 257 8.32 9.13 12.39
CA ALA A 257 8.15 9.57 13.76
C ALA A 257 7.46 10.95 13.87
N VAL A 258 7.85 11.91 13.03
CA VAL A 258 7.19 13.23 12.96
C VAL A 258 5.74 13.08 12.51
N TRP A 259 5.48 12.21 11.54
CA TRP A 259 4.13 11.93 11.07
C TRP A 259 3.24 11.34 12.17
N SER A 260 3.72 10.29 12.84
CA SER A 260 3.00 9.64 13.94
C SER A 260 2.66 10.64 15.05
N ALA A 261 3.61 11.51 15.42
CA ALA A 261 3.37 12.57 16.40
C ALA A 261 2.31 13.59 15.93
N ALA A 262 2.35 14.00 14.66
CA ALA A 262 1.38 14.92 14.10
C ALA A 262 -0.03 14.31 13.99
N ALA A 263 -0.13 13.04 13.58
CA ALA A 263 -1.39 12.31 13.48
C ALA A 263 -2.05 12.14 14.85
N SER A 264 -1.26 11.77 15.88
CA SER A 264 -1.71 11.67 17.26
C SER A 264 -2.27 13.00 17.80
N LEU A 265 -1.58 14.12 17.54
CA LEU A 265 -2.04 15.46 17.91
C LEU A 265 -3.35 15.87 17.22
N LEU A 266 -3.63 15.34 16.04
CA LEU A 266 -4.83 15.62 15.25
C LEU A 266 -5.97 14.63 15.54
N GLY A 267 -5.77 13.65 16.41
CA GLY A 267 -6.78 12.63 16.76
C GLY A 267 -7.06 11.65 15.61
N VAL A 268 -6.06 11.42 14.75
CA VAL A 268 -6.11 10.46 13.64
C VAL A 268 -5.25 9.26 14.04
N GLU A 269 -5.80 8.36 14.85
CA GLU A 269 -5.19 7.06 15.24
C GLU A 269 -6.18 5.93 14.96
#